data_AF-A0A962R0L7-F1
#
_entry.id   AF-A0A962R0L7-F1
#
_cell.length_a   1.000
_cell.length_b   1.000
_cell.length_c   1.000
_cell.angle_alpha   90.00
_cell.angle_beta   90.00
_cell.angle_gamma   90.00
#
_symmetry.space_group_name_H-M   'P 1'
#
loop_
_entity.id
_entity.type
_entity.pdbx_description
1 polymer ?
#
loop_
_entity_poly.entity_id
_entity_poly.type
_entity_poly.pdbx_seq_one_letter_code
_entity_poly.pdbx_strand_id
1 'polypeptide(L)'
;MTRTSGKFGPGLLVTAAFIGPGTVTTASIAGAQFGFALLWALLFSVLATILLQEMASRLGLVTRQGLSEVLRSTYRDSWLGTAAILLVVAAVGIGNAAYQAGNITGAALGLQS
;
A
#
# COMPACT_ATOMS: atom_id res chain seq x y z
N MET A 1 -29.54 -16.25 -4.06
CA MET A 1 -28.95 -14.96 -3.63
C MET A 1 -27.98 -14.50 -4.71
N THR A 2 -28.46 -13.62 -5.59
CA THR A 2 -27.79 -13.11 -6.79
C THR A 2 -26.75 -12.06 -6.41
N ARG A 3 -25.46 -12.37 -6.53
CA ARG A 3 -24.36 -11.45 -6.18
C ARG A 3 -23.90 -10.68 -7.41
N THR A 4 -24.74 -9.76 -7.88
CA THR A 4 -24.33 -8.71 -8.84
C THR A 4 -23.95 -7.46 -8.08
N SER A 5 -22.68 -7.02 -8.16
CA SER A 5 -22.30 -5.60 -8.31
C SER A 5 -20.79 -5.41 -8.25
N GLY A 6 -20.23 -4.93 -9.37
CA GLY A 6 -18.83 -4.53 -9.53
C GLY A 6 -18.10 -5.38 -10.56
N LYS A 7 -18.00 -4.92 -11.81
CA LYS A 7 -17.13 -5.49 -12.85
C LYS A 7 -15.62 -5.29 -12.56
N PHE A 8 -15.30 -4.73 -11.39
CA PHE A 8 -13.97 -4.35 -10.99
C PHE A 8 -13.49 -5.25 -9.85
N GLY A 9 -12.36 -5.93 -10.07
CA GLY A 9 -11.75 -6.79 -9.07
C GLY A 9 -11.13 -6.00 -7.92
N PRO A 10 -10.77 -6.67 -6.81
CA PRO A 10 -10.12 -6.05 -5.66
C PRO A 10 -8.81 -5.35 -6.03
N GLY A 11 -8.14 -5.77 -7.11
CA GLY A 11 -6.94 -5.10 -7.62
C GLY A 11 -7.18 -3.64 -8.02
N LEU A 12 -8.35 -3.30 -8.59
CA LEU A 12 -8.64 -1.91 -8.94
C LEU A 12 -8.81 -1.05 -7.68
N LEU A 13 -9.45 -1.58 -6.64
CA LEU A 13 -9.62 -0.88 -5.37
C LEU A 13 -8.26 -0.61 -4.72
N VAL A 14 -7.34 -1.57 -4.79
CA VAL A 14 -5.96 -1.40 -4.29
C VAL A 14 -5.25 -0.31 -5.09
N THR A 15 -5.28 -0.36 -6.42
CA THR A 15 -4.63 0.67 -7.26
C THR A 15 -5.22 2.06 -7.00
N ALA A 16 -6.54 2.18 -6.86
CA ALA A 16 -7.20 3.43 -6.55
C ALA A 16 -6.82 3.98 -5.16
N ALA A 17 -6.49 3.11 -4.20
CA ALA A 17 -6.01 3.51 -2.89
C ALA A 17 -4.57 4.04 -2.90
N PHE A 18 -3.75 3.62 -3.87
CA PHE A 18 -2.34 4.04 -4.00
C PHE A 18 -2.16 5.28 -4.89
N ILE A 19 -3.03 5.50 -5.88
CA ILE A 19 -2.96 6.67 -6.77
C ILE A 19 -3.72 7.83 -6.13
N GLY A 20 -2.96 8.74 -5.50
CA GLY A 20 -3.48 9.98 -4.90
C GLY A 20 -2.84 11.25 -5.49
N PRO A 21 -3.41 12.44 -5.25
CA PRO A 21 -2.87 13.70 -5.73
C PRO A 21 -1.42 13.91 -5.30
N GLY A 22 -1.03 13.50 -4.09
CA GLY A 22 0.36 13.61 -3.65
C GLY A 22 1.33 12.70 -4.37
N THR A 23 0.91 11.49 -4.75
CA THR A 23 1.75 10.59 -5.57
C THR A 23 1.99 11.15 -6.97
N VAL A 24 0.98 11.77 -7.58
CA VAL A 24 1.10 12.41 -8.89
C VAL A 24 1.99 13.64 -8.81
N THR A 25 1.74 14.55 -7.87
CA THR A 25 2.56 15.76 -7.67
C THR A 25 4.02 15.41 -7.40
N THR A 26 4.28 14.42 -6.53
CA THR A 26 5.66 14.00 -6.21
C THR A 26 6.36 13.41 -7.42
N ALA A 27 5.68 12.56 -8.21
CA ALA A 27 6.24 12.00 -9.43
C ALA A 27 6.54 13.08 -10.48
N SER A 28 5.65 14.07 -10.62
CA SER A 28 5.86 15.22 -11.52
C SER A 28 7.05 16.08 -11.10
N ILE A 29 7.16 16.42 -9.81
CA ILE A 29 8.30 17.19 -9.29
C ILE A 29 9.60 16.41 -9.45
N ALA A 30 9.60 15.11 -9.12
CA ALA A 30 10.77 14.27 -9.28
C ALA A 30 11.21 14.16 -10.75
N GLY A 31 10.26 14.04 -11.69
CA GLY A 31 10.56 14.05 -13.13
C GLY A 31 11.09 15.40 -13.62
N ALA A 32 10.55 16.52 -13.12
CA ALA A 32 11.04 17.85 -13.47
C ALA A 32 12.45 18.13 -12.92
N GLN A 33 12.77 17.64 -11.72
CA GLN A 33 14.06 17.88 -11.07
C GLN A 33 15.16 16.90 -11.50
N PHE A 34 14.84 15.62 -11.65
CA PHE A 34 15.82 14.56 -11.89
C PHE A 34 15.72 13.94 -13.29
N GLY A 35 14.77 14.38 -14.12
CA GLY A 35 14.54 13.81 -15.44
C GLY A 35 14.26 12.30 -15.35
N PHE A 36 15.00 11.51 -16.12
CA PHE A 36 14.87 10.06 -16.17
C PHE A 36 15.76 9.30 -15.18
N ALA A 37 16.54 10.00 -14.34
CA ALA A 37 17.50 9.36 -13.44
C ALA A 37 16.85 8.41 -12.41
N LEU A 38 15.58 8.63 -12.07
CA LEU A 38 14.83 7.84 -11.09
C LEU A 38 13.98 6.71 -11.71
N LEU A 39 13.95 6.57 -13.04
CA LEU A 39 13.11 5.56 -13.70
C LEU A 39 13.45 4.12 -13.29
N TRP A 40 14.73 3.81 -13.11
CA TRP A 40 15.15 2.47 -12.71
C TRP A 40 14.64 2.12 -11.29
N ALA A 41 14.66 3.09 -10.38
CA ALA A 41 14.15 2.93 -9.01
C ALA A 41 12.63 2.78 -9.01
N LEU A 42 11.92 3.54 -9.85
CA LEU A 42 10.48 3.41 -10.07
C LEU A 42 10.13 2.00 -10.58
N LEU A 43 10.87 1.50 -11.58
CA LEU A 43 10.66 0.17 -12.14
C LEU A 43 10.83 -0.92 -11.06
N PHE A 44 11.91 -0.84 -10.28
CA PHE A 44 12.14 -1.77 -9.18
C PHE A 44 11.01 -1.71 -8.15
N SER A 45 10.55 -0.51 -7.78
CA SER A 45 9.44 -0.33 -6.86
C SER A 45 8.14 -0.95 -7.38
N VAL A 46 7.81 -0.81 -8.65
CA VAL A 46 6.60 -1.40 -9.24
C VAL A 46 6.68 -2.92 -9.21
N LEU A 47 7.82 -3.52 -9.57
CA LEU A 47 8.02 -4.96 -9.50
C LEU A 47 7.88 -5.49 -8.07
N ALA A 48 8.49 -4.80 -7.09
CA ALA A 48 8.36 -5.15 -5.68
C ALA A 48 6.88 -5.10 -5.22
N THR A 49 6.14 -4.06 -5.59
CA THR A 49 4.71 -3.92 -5.26
C THR A 49 3.88 -5.05 -5.86
N ILE A 50 4.13 -5.44 -7.11
CA ILE A 50 3.41 -6.55 -7.76
C ILE A 50 3.64 -7.86 -6.99
N LEU A 51 4.90 -8.17 -6.63
CA LEU A 51 5.24 -9.38 -5.89
C LEU A 51 4.58 -9.41 -4.50
N LEU A 52 4.64 -8.29 -3.76
CA LEU A 52 4.00 -8.19 -2.44
C LEU A 52 2.48 -8.34 -2.52
N GLN A 53 1.85 -7.71 -3.51
CA GLN A 53 0.40 -7.78 -3.69
C GLN A 53 -0.05 -9.18 -4.13
N GLU A 54 0.76 -9.88 -4.93
CA GLU A 54 0.52 -11.26 -5.32
C GLU A 54 0.53 -12.19 -4.11
N MET A 55 1.55 -12.08 -3.25
CA MET A 55 1.64 -12.86 -2.02
C MET A 55 0.47 -12.57 -1.07
N ALA A 56 0.11 -11.30 -0.88
CA ALA A 56 -1.03 -10.92 -0.05
C ALA A 56 -2.36 -11.47 -0.60
N SER A 57 -2.54 -11.43 -1.92
CA SER A 57 -3.71 -11.99 -2.60
C SER A 57 -3.78 -13.51 -2.44
N ARG A 58 -2.66 -14.22 -2.67
CA ARG A 58 -2.57 -15.67 -2.46
C ARG A 58 -2.87 -16.06 -1.03
N LEU A 59 -2.31 -15.34 -0.06
CA LEU A 59 -2.58 -15.57 1.35
C LEU A 59 -4.07 -15.48 1.65
N GLY A 60 -4.73 -14.39 1.21
CA GLY A 60 -6.17 -14.18 1.42
C GLY A 60 -7.03 -15.23 0.72
N LEU A 61 -6.65 -15.68 -0.48
CA LEU A 61 -7.37 -16.72 -1.22
C LEU A 61 -7.24 -18.11 -0.58
N VAL A 62 -6.03 -18.48 -0.13
CA VAL A 62 -5.75 -19.81 0.44
C VAL A 62 -6.27 -19.92 1.88
N THR A 63 -5.96 -18.93 2.73
CA THR A 63 -6.32 -18.97 4.16
C THR A 63 -7.74 -18.53 4.43
N ARG A 64 -8.38 -17.80 3.48
CA ARG A 64 -9.65 -17.08 3.69
C ARG A 64 -9.62 -16.11 4.88
N GLN A 65 -8.43 -15.69 5.28
CA GLN A 65 -8.16 -14.78 6.38
C GLN A 65 -7.36 -13.57 5.88
N GLY A 66 -7.53 -12.43 6.56
CA GLY A 66 -6.67 -11.27 6.35
C GLY A 66 -5.29 -11.49 6.96
N LEU A 67 -4.28 -10.73 6.50
CA LEU A 67 -2.91 -10.82 7.00
C LEU A 67 -2.83 -10.63 8.53
N SER A 68 -3.63 -9.71 9.09
CA SER A 68 -3.69 -9.47 10.53
C SER A 68 -4.24 -10.66 11.32
N GLU A 69 -5.21 -11.38 10.76
CA GLU A 69 -5.82 -12.56 11.39
C GLU A 69 -4.87 -13.76 11.33
N VAL A 70 -4.17 -13.95 10.20
CA VAL A 70 -3.12 -14.96 10.07
C VAL A 70 -1.95 -14.67 11.03
N LEU A 71 -1.56 -13.40 11.15
CA LEU A 71 -0.49 -13.01 12.07
C LEU A 71 -0.90 -13.29 13.52
N ARG A 72 -2.14 -12.96 13.90
CA ARG A 72 -2.68 -13.24 15.23
C ARG A 72 -2.78 -14.73 15.54
N SER A 73 -3.22 -15.54 14.59
CA SER A 73 -3.37 -16.99 14.79
C SER A 73 -2.02 -17.71 14.87
N THR A 74 -1.01 -17.24 14.14
CA THR A 74 0.34 -17.83 14.15
C THR A 74 1.10 -17.57 15.46
N TYR A 75 0.87 -16.42 16.09
CA TYR A 75 1.68 -15.92 17.21
C TYR A 75 0.93 -15.85 18.56
N ARG A 76 -0.16 -16.62 18.68
CA ARG A 76 -1.18 -16.51 19.73
C ARG A 76 -0.66 -16.56 21.17
N ASP A 77 0.45 -17.27 21.43
CA ASP A 77 0.90 -17.61 22.79
C ASP A 77 2.37 -17.22 23.08
N SER A 78 2.96 -16.30 22.33
CA SER A 78 4.33 -15.83 22.57
C SER A 78 4.39 -14.32 22.81
N TRP A 79 5.15 -13.90 23.83
CA TRP A 79 5.41 -12.48 24.10
C TRP A 79 6.10 -11.80 22.91
N LEU A 80 7.01 -12.51 22.24
CA LEU A 80 7.65 -12.08 20.99
C LEU A 80 6.62 -11.93 19.87
N GLY A 81 5.63 -12.82 19.85
CA GLY A 81 4.52 -12.79 18.92
C GLY A 81 3.65 -11.54 19.07
N THR A 82 3.33 -11.19 20.31
CA THR A 82 2.58 -9.95 20.61
C THR A 82 3.39 -8.71 20.26
N ALA A 83 4.69 -8.70 20.57
CA ALA A 83 5.59 -7.61 20.20
C ALA A 83 5.68 -7.44 18.67
N ALA A 84 5.78 -8.54 17.92
CA ALA A 84 5.80 -8.52 16.46
C ALA A 84 4.49 -7.98 15.87
N ILE A 85 3.34 -8.39 16.40
CA ILE A 85 2.02 -7.87 15.98
C ILE A 85 1.93 -6.36 16.24
N LEU A 86 2.32 -5.91 17.44
CA LEU A 86 2.33 -4.49 17.78
C LEU A 86 3.25 -3.68 16.86
N LEU A 87 4.43 -4.21 16.54
CA LEU A 87 5.35 -3.58 15.62
C LEU A 87 4.77 -3.46 14.20
N VAL A 88 4.12 -4.52 13.70
CA VAL A 88 3.46 -4.49 12.39
C VAL A 88 2.31 -3.47 12.38
N VAL A 89 1.47 -3.46 13.41
CA VAL A 89 0.36 -2.50 13.52
C VAL A 89 0.88 -1.06 13.59
N ALA A 90 1.93 -0.82 14.38
CA ALA A 90 2.56 0.49 14.48
C ALA A 90 3.17 0.92 13.14
N ALA A 91 3.91 0.04 12.47
CA ALA A 91 4.53 0.33 11.18
C ALA A 91 3.48 0.65 10.10
N VAL A 92 2.39 -0.12 10.03
CA VAL A 92 1.28 0.14 9.10
C VAL A 92 0.56 1.44 9.45
N GLY A 93 0.32 1.71 10.74
CA GLY A 93 -0.32 2.94 11.21
C GLY A 93 0.50 4.20 10.86
N ILE A 94 1.79 4.19 11.19
CA ILE A 94 2.71 5.28 10.87
C ILE A 94 2.86 5.45 9.35
N GLY A 95 2.99 4.34 8.62
CA GLY A 95 3.07 4.36 7.15
C GLY A 95 1.85 4.99 6.50
N ASN A 96 0.64 4.61 6.94
CA ASN A 96 -0.61 5.21 6.45
C ASN A 96 -0.73 6.69 6.82
N ALA A 97 -0.32 7.07 8.03
CA ALA A 97 -0.30 8.48 8.44
C ALA A 97 0.63 9.32 7.55
N ALA A 98 1.84 8.81 7.29
CA ALA A 98 2.79 9.45 6.39
C ALA A 98 2.27 9.52 4.95
N TYR A 99 1.67 8.44 4.45
CA TYR A 99 1.05 8.40 3.11
C TYR A 99 -0.05 9.45 2.96
N GLN A 100 -0.94 9.56 3.95
CA GLN A 100 -2.02 10.55 3.94
C GLN A 100 -1.51 11.98 4.09
N ALA A 101 -0.51 12.20 4.95
CA ALA A 101 0.16 13.50 5.04
C ALA A 101 0.80 13.92 3.70
N GLY A 102 1.43 12.97 3.00
CA GLY A 102 1.98 13.18 1.65
C GLY A 102 0.89 13.51 0.62
N ASN A 103 -0.24 12.79 0.63
CA ASN A 103 -1.37 13.08 -0.25
C ASN A 103 -1.97 14.47 -0.02
N ILE A 104 -2.12 14.89 1.24
CA ILE A 104 -2.62 16.24 1.58
C ILE A 104 -1.62 17.31 1.13
N THR A 105 -0.33 17.13 1.46
CA THR A 105 0.71 18.10 1.12
C THR A 105 0.87 18.25 -0.38
N GLY A 106 0.92 17.14 -1.12
CA GLY A 106 1.06 17.19 -2.57
C GLY A 106 -0.21 17.66 -3.29
N ALA A 107 -1.41 17.46 -2.72
CA ALA A 107 -2.63 18.12 -3.20
C ALA A 107 -2.56 19.63 -3.00
N ALA A 108 -2.11 20.10 -1.82
CA ALA A 108 -1.95 21.52 -1.54
C ALA A 108 -0.93 22.19 -2.47
N LEU A 109 0.17 21.51 -2.80
CA LEU A 109 1.15 21.99 -3.77
C LEU A 109 0.58 22.03 -5.19
N GLY A 110 -0.16 20.99 -5.60
CA GLY A 110 -0.80 20.94 -6.92
C GLY A 110 -1.91 21.99 -7.12
N LEU A 111 -2.50 22.52 -6.05
CA LEU A 111 -3.45 23.63 -6.11
C LEU A 111 -2.77 25.01 -6.21
N GLN A 112 -1.49 25.11 -5.85
CA GLN A 112 -0.72 26.37 -5.86
C GLN A 112 0.08 26.57 -7.15
N SER A 113 0.32 25.51 -7.91
CA SER A 113 0.98 25.48 -9.22
C SER A 113 0.01 25.74 -10.37
#